data_AF-A0A661CKE0-F1
#
_entry.id   AF-A0A661CKE0-F1
#
_cell.length_a   1.000
_cell.length_b   1.000
_cell.length_c   1.000
_cell.angle_alpha   90.00
_cell.angle_beta   90.00
_cell.angle_gamma   90.00
#
_symmetry.space_group_name_H-M   'P 1'
#
loop_
_entity.id
_entity.type
_entity.pdbx_description
1 polymer ?
#
loop_
_entity_poly.entity_id
_entity_poly.type
_entity_poly.pdbx_seq_one_letter_code
_entity_poly.pdbx_strand_id
1 'polypeptide(L)'
;MKIKWFLILAPALLSLGLIQSYFWVPTYETQTKGNPERAWKFIEASIGDAKMLNPILNADSASSQIVGFVFEGLLDLDENLKLRGRLATDWTITETAYLIVNS
;
A
#
# COMPACT_ATOMS: atom_id res chain seq x y z
N MET A 1 -29.22 -4.18 47.12
CA MET A 1 -27.74 -4.07 46.96
C MET A 1 -27.19 -4.92 45.81
N LYS A 2 -27.78 -6.06 45.46
CA LYS A 2 -27.26 -6.95 44.37
C LYS A 2 -27.39 -6.38 42.95
N ILE A 3 -28.43 -5.59 42.66
CA ILE A 3 -28.69 -5.06 41.31
C ILE A 3 -27.64 -4.02 40.86
N LYS A 4 -27.16 -3.17 41.78
CA LYS A 4 -26.12 -2.16 41.49
C LYS A 4 -24.80 -2.84 41.11
N TRP A 5 -24.43 -3.90 41.82
CA TRP A 5 -23.24 -4.70 41.52
C TRP A 5 -23.37 -5.43 40.18
N PHE A 6 -24.54 -5.96 39.86
CA PHE A 6 -24.80 -6.58 38.56
C PHE A 6 -24.62 -5.61 37.38
N LEU A 7 -25.14 -4.39 37.50
CA LEU A 7 -25.02 -3.34 36.46
C LEU A 7 -23.58 -2.87 36.21
N ILE A 8 -22.68 -3.05 37.17
CA ILE A 8 -21.25 -2.71 37.03
C ILE A 8 -20.44 -3.93 36.56
N LEU A 9 -20.70 -5.11 37.13
CA LEU A 9 -19.92 -6.32 36.84
C LEU A 9 -20.18 -6.86 35.44
N ALA A 10 -21.42 -6.82 34.95
CA ALA A 10 -21.77 -7.34 33.63
C ALA A 10 -21.02 -6.62 32.49
N PRO A 11 -21.02 -5.27 32.38
CA PRO A 11 -20.23 -4.59 31.36
C PRO A 11 -18.72 -4.72 31.59
N ALA A 12 -18.25 -4.74 32.85
CA ALA A 12 -16.83 -4.91 33.13
C ALA A 12 -16.29 -6.27 32.65
N LEU A 13 -17.06 -7.35 32.86
CA LEU A 13 -16.72 -8.69 32.37
C LEU A 13 -16.74 -8.76 30.83
N LEU A 14 -17.72 -8.12 30.19
CA LEU A 14 -17.79 -8.03 28.74
C LEU A 14 -16.56 -7.28 28.17
N SER A 15 -16.22 -6.12 28.75
CA SER A 15 -15.04 -5.35 28.36
C SER A 15 -13.75 -6.14 28.57
N LEU A 16 -13.61 -6.86 29.67
CA LEU A 16 -12.48 -7.75 29.93
C LEU A 16 -12.35 -8.85 28.87
N GLY A 17 -13.46 -9.50 28.51
CA GLY A 17 -13.47 -10.50 27.45
C GLY A 17 -13.07 -9.93 26.08
N LEU A 18 -13.52 -8.72 25.76
CA LEU A 18 -13.13 -8.03 24.52
C LEU A 18 -11.66 -7.61 24.52
N ILE A 19 -11.13 -7.13 25.65
CA ILE A 19 -9.71 -6.79 25.79
C ILE A 19 -8.84 -8.04 25.70
N GLN A 20 -9.27 -9.18 26.27
CA GLN A 20 -8.57 -10.45 26.13
C GLN A 20 -8.46 -10.89 24.66
N SER A 21 -9.49 -10.60 23.83
CA SER A 21 -9.46 -10.90 22.39
C SER A 21 -8.25 -10.29 21.68
N TYR A 22 -7.82 -9.09 22.10
CA TYR A 22 -6.62 -8.43 21.55
C TYR A 22 -5.36 -9.29 21.66
N PHE A 23 -5.23 -10.11 22.70
CA PHE A 23 -4.06 -10.98 22.90
C PHE A 23 -4.12 -12.30 22.10
N TRP A 24 -5.29 -12.69 21.58
CA TRP A 24 -5.48 -13.93 20.81
C TRP A 24 -5.53 -13.73 19.30
N VAL A 25 -5.70 -12.49 18.82
CA VAL A 25 -5.71 -12.18 17.39
C VAL A 25 -4.29 -12.36 16.84
N PRO A 26 -4.07 -13.27 15.87
CA PRO A 26 -2.76 -13.44 15.25
C PRO A 26 -2.35 -12.15 14.53
N THR A 27 -1.24 -11.55 14.95
CA THR A 27 -0.67 -10.38 14.26
C THR A 27 0.00 -10.80 12.95
N TYR A 28 0.12 -9.87 12.00
CA TYR A 28 0.74 -10.11 10.69
C TYR A 28 2.14 -10.75 10.78
N GLU A 29 2.91 -10.44 11.83
CA GLU A 29 4.23 -11.05 12.09
C GLU A 29 4.19 -12.54 12.41
N THR A 30 3.05 -13.05 12.92
CA THR A 30 2.89 -14.48 13.21
C THR A 30 2.37 -15.28 12.02
N GLN A 31 1.83 -14.61 10.99
CA GLN A 31 1.34 -15.22 9.76
C GLN A 31 2.46 -15.74 8.84
N THR A 32 3.72 -15.35 9.08
CA THR A 32 4.90 -15.83 8.33
C THR A 32 5.67 -16.93 9.07
N LYS A 33 5.45 -17.12 10.38
CA LYS A 33 6.14 -18.16 11.18
C LYS A 33 5.86 -19.58 10.70
N GLY A 34 4.67 -19.84 10.14
CA GLY A 34 4.30 -21.16 9.61
C GLY A 34 4.81 -21.45 8.20
N ASN A 35 5.29 -20.44 7.48
CA ASN A 35 5.81 -20.62 6.12
C ASN A 35 6.89 -19.56 5.80
N PRO A 36 8.19 -19.88 5.94
CA PRO A 36 9.28 -18.97 5.60
C PRO A 36 9.25 -18.55 4.12
N GLU A 37 8.54 -19.29 3.26
CA GLU A 37 8.29 -18.92 1.87
C GLU A 37 7.55 -17.61 1.65
N ARG A 38 6.81 -17.14 2.65
CA ARG A 38 6.09 -15.87 2.55
C ARG A 38 7.00 -14.64 2.61
N ALA A 39 8.25 -14.77 3.03
CA ALA A 39 9.16 -13.63 3.06
C ALA A 39 9.56 -13.15 1.65
N TRP A 40 9.52 -14.05 0.67
CA TRP A 40 9.99 -13.81 -0.70
C TRP A 40 8.87 -13.92 -1.74
N LYS A 41 7.69 -14.39 -1.33
CA LYS A 41 6.50 -14.45 -2.17
C LYS A 41 5.44 -13.49 -1.68
N PHE A 42 5.23 -12.42 -2.45
CA PHE A 42 4.10 -11.51 -2.29
C PHE A 42 2.94 -11.95 -3.18
N ILE A 43 1.71 -11.96 -2.65
CA ILE A 43 0.50 -12.29 -3.40
C ILE A 43 -0.48 -11.12 -3.23
N GLU A 44 -0.79 -10.46 -4.34
CA GLU A 44 -1.76 -9.38 -4.42
C GLU A 44 -2.97 -9.82 -5.25
N ALA A 45 -4.16 -9.36 -4.89
CA ALA A 45 -5.37 -9.60 -5.67
C ALA A 45 -5.69 -8.36 -6.51
N SER A 46 -5.87 -8.54 -7.82
CA SER A 46 -6.40 -7.52 -8.73
C SER A 46 -7.79 -7.91 -9.22
N ILE A 47 -8.70 -6.93 -9.28
CA ILE A 47 -10.05 -7.10 -9.82
C ILE A 47 -10.04 -7.04 -11.36
N GLY A 48 -9.07 -6.33 -11.94
CA GLY A 48 -8.90 -6.17 -13.38
C GLY A 48 -7.75 -7.04 -13.91
N ASP A 49 -7.98 -7.68 -15.05
CA ASP A 49 -6.94 -8.42 -15.77
C ASP A 49 -6.15 -7.48 -16.70
N ALA A 50 -4.86 -7.74 -16.85
CA ALA A 50 -3.97 -6.96 -17.71
C ALA A 50 -4.15 -7.38 -19.17
N LYS A 51 -4.63 -6.46 -20.02
CA LYS A 51 -4.91 -6.74 -21.44
C LYS A 51 -3.75 -6.41 -22.37
N MET A 52 -2.90 -5.46 -22.00
CA MET A 52 -1.80 -4.98 -22.85
C MET A 52 -0.52 -4.86 -22.03
N LEU A 53 0.53 -5.60 -22.41
CA LEU A 53 1.81 -5.58 -21.71
C LEU A 53 2.89 -4.71 -22.39
N ASN A 54 2.54 -4.04 -23.49
CA ASN A 54 3.42 -3.08 -24.11
C ASN A 54 3.29 -1.74 -23.36
N PRO A 55 4.36 -1.24 -22.70
CA PRO A 55 4.34 0.00 -21.90
C PRO A 55 3.99 1.26 -22.69
N ILE A 56 4.07 1.21 -24.02
CA ILE A 56 3.74 2.33 -24.91
C ILE A 56 2.26 2.31 -25.30
N LEU A 57 1.59 1.15 -25.24
CA LEU A 57 0.23 0.96 -25.75
C LEU A 57 -0.81 0.72 -24.65
N ASN A 58 -0.41 0.37 -23.43
CA ASN A 58 -1.36 0.17 -22.33
C ASN A 58 -2.00 1.50 -21.91
N ALA A 59 -3.30 1.45 -21.61
CA ALA A 59 -4.08 2.62 -21.20
C ALA A 59 -5.02 2.35 -20.02
N ASP A 60 -5.01 1.14 -19.47
CA ASP A 60 -5.79 0.75 -18.30
C ASP A 60 -4.88 0.51 -17.08
N SER A 61 -5.44 0.68 -15.88
CA SER A 61 -4.67 0.63 -14.63
C SER A 61 -4.11 -0.76 -14.32
N ALA A 62 -4.85 -1.84 -14.65
CA ALA A 62 -4.42 -3.21 -14.38
C ALA A 62 -3.19 -3.56 -15.24
N SER A 63 -3.24 -3.25 -16.54
CA SER A 63 -2.11 -3.37 -17.44
C SER A 63 -0.91 -2.54 -16.98
N SER A 64 -1.12 -1.27 -16.63
CA SER A 64 -0.05 -0.39 -16.14
C SER A 64 0.63 -0.91 -14.87
N GLN A 65 -0.15 -1.46 -13.93
CA GLN A 65 0.39 -2.03 -12.70
C GLN A 65 1.30 -3.23 -12.99
N ILE A 66 0.86 -4.17 -13.84
CA ILE A 66 1.68 -5.34 -14.21
C ILE A 66 2.92 -4.91 -15.01
N VAL A 67 2.77 -3.98 -15.95
CA VAL A 67 3.89 -3.42 -16.72
C VAL A 67 4.94 -2.78 -15.80
N GLY A 68 4.52 -2.04 -14.77
CA GLY A 68 5.41 -1.41 -13.79
C GLY A 68 6.21 -2.40 -12.93
N PHE A 69 5.82 -3.67 -12.86
CA PHE A 69 6.62 -4.71 -12.20
C PHE A 69 7.71 -5.31 -13.11
N VAL A 70 7.60 -5.13 -14.43
CA VAL A 70 8.50 -5.76 -15.42
C VAL A 70 9.43 -4.74 -16.06
N PHE A 71 8.96 -3.51 -16.27
CA PHE A 71 9.68 -2.44 -16.95
C PHE A 71 9.93 -1.27 -16.01
N GLU A 72 11.10 -0.65 -16.19
CA GLU A 72 11.52 0.52 -15.42
C GLU A 72 11.58 1.75 -16.33
N GLY A 73 11.12 2.88 -15.80
CA GLY A 73 11.31 4.19 -16.43
C GLY A 73 12.73 4.73 -16.24
N LEU A 74 13.02 5.87 -16.86
CA LEU A 74 14.26 6.60 -16.56
C LEU A 74 14.20 7.22 -15.15
N LEU A 75 13.07 7.85 -14.85
CA LEU A 75 12.75 8.50 -13.59
C LEU A 75 11.41 7.96 -13.06
N ASP A 76 11.22 8.07 -11.76
CA ASP A 76 9.99 7.70 -11.04
C ASP A 76 9.79 8.66 -9.86
N LEU A 77 8.65 8.57 -9.18
CA LEU A 77 8.39 9.26 -7.93
C LEU A 77 8.68 8.33 -6.75
N ASP A 78 9.22 8.89 -5.67
CA ASP A 78 9.33 8.19 -4.39
C ASP A 78 8.01 8.28 -3.59
N GLU A 79 7.99 7.66 -2.41
CA GLU A 79 6.87 7.69 -1.47
C GLU A 79 6.46 9.09 -1.01
N ASN A 80 7.35 10.08 -1.14
CA ASN A 80 7.12 11.49 -0.81
C ASN A 80 6.82 12.33 -2.06
N LEU A 81 6.52 11.68 -3.20
CA LEU A 81 6.25 12.30 -4.50
C LEU A 81 7.41 13.14 -5.04
N LYS A 82 8.66 12.81 -4.67
CA LYS A 82 9.86 13.44 -5.22
C LYS A 82 10.39 12.63 -6.39
N LEU A 83 10.89 13.33 -7.41
CA LEU A 83 11.58 12.70 -8.54
C LEU A 83 12.83 11.97 -8.05
N ARG A 84 12.97 10.71 -8.46
CA ARG A 84 14.14 9.87 -8.26
C ARG A 84 14.55 9.19 -9.56
N GLY A 85 15.84 8.89 -9.68
CA GLY A 85 16.39 8.07 -10.76
C GLY A 85 16.01 6.61 -10.59
N ARG A 86 15.70 5.95 -11.71
CA ARG A 86 15.58 4.49 -11.80
C ARG A 86 16.69 3.99 -12.70
N LEU A 87 16.46 3.99 -14.02
CA LEU A 87 17.50 3.67 -14.99
C LEU A 87 18.46 4.84 -15.26
N ALA A 88 17.99 6.08 -15.09
CA ALA A 88 18.85 7.26 -15.21
C ALA A 88 19.69 7.45 -13.94
N THR A 89 21.00 7.58 -14.11
CA THR A 89 21.93 7.87 -13.00
C THR A 89 21.95 9.34 -12.64
N ASP A 90 21.78 10.22 -13.63
CA ASP A 90 21.89 11.67 -13.52
C ASP A 90 20.84 12.34 -14.40
N TRP A 91 20.31 13.47 -13.94
CA TRP A 91 19.37 14.31 -14.70
C TRP A 91 19.48 15.77 -14.25
N THR A 92 19.01 16.69 -15.08
CA THR A 92 18.95 18.12 -14.77
C THR A 92 17.57 18.64 -15.13
N ILE A 93 16.96 19.39 -14.21
CA ILE A 93 15.65 20.01 -14.40
C ILE A 93 15.87 21.50 -14.64
N THR A 94 15.31 22.04 -15.72
CA THR A 94 15.37 23.48 -16.03
C THR A 94 13.95 23.99 -16.20
N GLU A 95 13.61 25.09 -15.52
CA GLU A 95 12.32 25.76 -15.65
C GLU A 95 12.48 27.05 -16.45
N THR A 96 11.68 27.18 -17.52
CA THR A 96 11.61 28.40 -18.32
C THR A 96 10.16 28.84 -18.40
N ALA A 97 9.86 30.06 -17.95
CA ALA A 97 8.54 30.66 -18.05
C ALA A 97 8.56 31.81 -19.06
N TYR A 98 7.51 31.90 -19.89
CA TYR A 98 7.31 32.99 -20.82
C TYR A 98 6.13 33.84 -20.36
N LEU A 99 6.36 35.14 -20.17
CA LEU A 99 5.29 36.12 -19.96
C LEU A 99 5.03 36.83 -21.29
N ILE A 100 3.83 36.64 -21.85
CA ILE A 100 3.37 37.40 -23.02
C ILE A 100 2.37 38.43 -22.51
N VAL A 101 2.75 39.71 -22.58
CA VAL A 101 1.83 40.82 -22.29
C VAL A 101 1.23 41.26 -23.62
N ASN A 102 -0.09 41.13 -23.76
CA ASN A 102 -0.82 41.68 -24.89
C ASN A 102 -1.27 43.10 -24.50
N SER A 103 -0.82 44.11 -25.23
CA SER A 103 -1.15 45.53 -25.04
C SER A 103 -2.42 45.92 -25.80
#